data_AF-A0A226MJL1-F1
#
_entry.id   AF-A0A226MJL1-F1
#
_cell.length_a   1.000
_cell.length_b   1.000
_cell.length_c   1.000
_cell.angle_alpha   90.00
_cell.angle_beta   90.00
_cell.angle_gamma   90.00
#
_symmetry.space_group_name_H-M   'P 1'
#
loop_
_entity.id
_entity.type
_entity.pdbx_description
1 polymer ?
#
loop_
_entity_poly.entity_id
_entity_poly.type
_entity_poly.pdbx_seq_one_letter_code
_entity_poly.pdbx_strand_id
1 'polypeptide(L)'
;LPFLSDIVCKFSKLSFQAGDPILIYFDSISALSVLRQPVKMGVSGICADGNPAGFLESKSTSCTRVFTNLSRSCVTDPALDAASYYRDFAILKVPVNGTIAESMKVKINPVGAPGAPYVKDNVCNNAVSEVIYEIEFNGTHGIQSVSVQFKVTGISGNSGFSLQQHFTLHFWVSVPVFPGLAKFVFCNF
;
A
#
# COMPACT_ATOMS: atom_id res chain seq x y z
N LEU A 1 26.05 27.05 -22.93
CA LEU A 1 24.69 26.51 -23.17
C LEU A 1 24.61 25.16 -22.46
N PRO A 2 24.15 25.10 -21.21
CA PRO A 2 24.01 23.83 -20.52
C PRO A 2 22.84 23.07 -21.14
N PHE A 3 23.10 21.79 -21.42
CA PHE A 3 22.19 20.89 -22.09
C PHE A 3 20.95 20.63 -21.24
N LEU A 4 19.81 20.42 -21.91
CA LEU A 4 18.49 20.11 -21.34
C LEU A 4 18.49 18.96 -20.30
N SER A 5 19.55 18.15 -20.21
CA SER A 5 19.68 17.05 -19.25
C SER A 5 19.86 17.52 -17.80
N ASP A 6 20.47 18.68 -17.58
CA ASP A 6 20.73 19.21 -16.22
C ASP A 6 19.52 19.96 -15.64
N ILE A 7 18.53 20.29 -16.48
CA ILE A 7 17.35 21.07 -16.08
C ILE A 7 16.30 20.16 -15.40
N VAL A 8 16.21 18.88 -15.78
CA VAL A 8 15.24 17.94 -15.20
C VAL A 8 15.68 17.40 -13.84
N CYS A 9 16.98 17.19 -13.60
CA CYS A 9 17.50 16.79 -12.28
C CYS A 9 17.63 17.95 -11.27
N LYS A 10 17.37 19.20 -11.67
CA LYS A 10 17.42 20.39 -10.81
C LYS A 10 16.05 20.94 -10.41
N PHE A 11 14.96 20.19 -10.57
CA PHE A 11 13.70 20.53 -9.93
C PHE A 11 13.70 20.12 -8.45
N SER A 12 14.25 21.05 -7.64
CA SER A 12 13.93 21.34 -6.24
C SER A 12 13.98 20.19 -5.22
N LYS A 13 15.05 20.18 -4.40
CA LYS A 13 15.19 19.97 -2.93
C LYS A 13 14.04 19.36 -2.05
N LEU A 14 13.07 18.63 -2.59
CA LEU A 14 11.92 18.06 -1.86
C LEU A 14 11.19 17.00 -2.72
N SER A 15 11.94 16.10 -3.37
CA SER A 15 11.39 14.99 -4.18
C SER A 15 11.53 13.66 -3.43
N PHE A 16 10.44 12.91 -3.26
CA PHE A 16 10.50 11.52 -2.79
C PHE A 16 11.48 10.73 -3.67
N GLN A 17 12.43 10.05 -3.03
CA GLN A 17 13.32 9.11 -3.67
C GLN A 17 12.71 7.71 -3.64
N ALA A 18 13.12 6.87 -4.59
CA ALA A 18 12.74 5.46 -4.54
C ALA A 18 13.20 4.85 -3.20
N GLY A 19 12.30 4.14 -2.53
CA GLY A 19 12.50 3.58 -1.19
C GLY A 19 12.05 4.49 -0.04
N ASP A 20 11.75 5.77 -0.29
CA ASP A 20 11.20 6.64 0.76
C ASP A 20 9.83 6.11 1.24
N PRO A 21 9.47 6.26 2.53
CA PRO A 21 8.17 5.82 3.02
C PRO A 21 7.00 6.55 2.33
N ILE A 22 6.04 5.77 1.83
CA ILE A 22 4.79 6.34 1.30
C ILE A 22 3.98 6.92 2.46
N LEU A 23 3.71 8.23 2.41
CA LEU A 23 2.97 8.92 3.47
C LEU A 23 1.45 8.78 3.26
N ILE A 24 0.73 8.67 4.39
CA ILE A 24 -0.73 8.69 4.44
C ILE A 24 -1.22 9.77 5.40
N TYR A 25 -2.46 10.21 5.20
CA TYR A 25 -3.10 11.21 6.04
C TYR A 25 -4.48 10.76 6.48
N PHE A 26 -4.76 10.89 7.78
CA PHE A 26 -6.06 10.62 8.38
C PHE A 26 -6.81 11.94 8.61
N ASP A 27 -7.87 12.17 7.84
CA ASP A 27 -8.65 13.41 7.91
C ASP A 27 -9.38 13.58 9.25
N SER A 28 -9.87 12.47 9.83
CA SER A 28 -10.66 12.49 11.06
C SER A 28 -9.90 13.01 12.28
N ILE A 29 -8.58 12.79 12.30
CA ILE A 29 -7.70 13.13 13.43
C ILE A 29 -6.57 14.08 13.02
N SER A 30 -6.60 14.59 11.79
CA SER A 30 -5.57 15.46 11.22
C SER A 30 -4.13 14.91 11.36
N ALA A 31 -3.94 13.59 11.21
CA ALA A 31 -2.66 12.94 11.52
C ALA A 31 -1.92 12.46 10.27
N LEU A 32 -0.61 12.72 10.23
CA LEU A 32 0.32 12.17 9.24
C LEU A 32 0.84 10.81 9.72
N SER A 33 0.87 9.83 8.82
CA SER A 33 1.43 8.51 9.08
C SER A 33 2.07 7.95 7.81
N VAL A 34 2.42 6.67 7.84
CA VAL A 34 3.09 5.94 6.76
C VAL A 34 2.22 4.76 6.36
N LEU A 35 2.13 4.48 5.05
CA LEU A 35 1.53 3.25 4.56
C LEU A 35 2.43 2.09 4.95
N ARG A 36 1.89 1.17 5.76
CA ARG A 36 2.63 0.00 6.22
C ARG A 36 2.14 -1.25 5.51
N GLN A 37 3.07 -2.11 5.16
CA GLN A 37 2.79 -3.44 4.63
C GLN A 37 3.39 -4.50 5.54
N PRO A 38 2.64 -5.56 5.85
CA PRO A 38 3.18 -6.66 6.62
C PRO A 38 4.38 -7.31 5.92
N VAL A 39 5.39 -7.65 6.71
CA VAL A 39 6.58 -8.35 6.24
C VAL A 39 6.84 -9.59 7.09
N LYS A 40 7.49 -10.57 6.48
CA LYS A 40 8.00 -11.75 7.16
C LYS A 40 9.06 -11.35 8.19
N MET A 41 8.85 -11.66 9.47
CA MET A 41 9.83 -11.44 10.54
C MET A 41 10.47 -12.74 11.01
N GLY A 42 11.81 -12.77 11.06
CA GLY A 42 12.59 -13.89 11.56
C GLY A 42 12.42 -15.20 10.78
N VAL A 43 12.91 -16.29 11.36
CA VAL A 43 12.85 -17.64 10.77
C VAL A 43 11.45 -18.24 10.81
N SER A 44 10.64 -17.87 11.82
CA SER A 44 9.25 -18.33 12.00
C SER A 44 8.32 -17.77 10.92
N GLY A 45 8.69 -16.64 10.32
CA GLY A 45 7.96 -16.03 9.22
C GLY A 45 6.64 -15.37 9.63
N ILE A 46 6.51 -14.98 10.89
CA ILE A 46 5.32 -14.34 11.40
C ILE A 46 5.20 -12.92 10.83
N CYS A 47 3.97 -12.49 10.53
CA CYS A 47 3.72 -11.13 10.04
C CYS A 47 4.10 -10.07 11.07
N ALA A 48 4.85 -9.07 10.63
CA ALA A 48 5.05 -7.82 11.33
C ALA A 48 4.48 -6.67 10.50
N ASP A 49 3.45 -6.01 11.03
CA ASP A 49 2.66 -4.99 10.31
C ASP A 49 3.34 -3.61 10.30
N GLY A 50 4.53 -3.49 10.90
CA GLY A 50 5.24 -2.23 11.08
C GLY A 50 6.04 -1.73 9.88
N ASN A 51 6.21 -2.54 8.83
CA ASN A 51 7.16 -2.25 7.76
C ASN A 51 6.63 -1.18 6.78
N PRO A 52 7.31 -0.03 6.62
CA PRO A 52 6.94 0.99 5.63
C PRO A 52 6.93 0.46 4.20
N ALA A 53 5.94 0.89 3.41
CA ALA A 53 5.95 0.72 1.97
C ALA A 53 6.91 1.73 1.32
N GLY A 54 7.84 1.23 0.51
CA GLY A 54 8.79 2.04 -0.24
C GLY A 54 8.13 2.67 -1.47
N PHE A 55 8.36 3.96 -1.66
CA PHE A 55 7.92 4.70 -2.84
C PHE A 55 8.67 4.19 -4.08
N LEU A 56 7.96 3.98 -5.18
CA LEU A 56 8.49 3.39 -6.42
C LEU A 56 9.15 2.02 -6.26
N GLU A 57 8.84 1.29 -5.19
CA GLU A 57 9.30 -0.08 -4.98
C GLU A 57 8.13 -1.07 -5.14
N SER A 58 8.04 -1.69 -6.32
CA SER A 58 7.15 -2.82 -6.51
C SER A 58 7.69 -4.04 -5.76
N LYS A 59 6.93 -4.55 -4.80
CA LYS A 59 7.35 -5.66 -3.94
C LYS A 59 6.17 -6.56 -3.62
N SER A 60 6.45 -7.85 -3.53
CA SER A 60 5.52 -8.82 -2.97
C SER A 60 6.12 -9.48 -1.74
N THR A 61 5.35 -9.58 -0.66
CA THR A 61 5.72 -10.24 0.58
C THR A 61 4.68 -11.27 0.97
N SER A 62 5.10 -12.26 1.74
CA SER A 62 4.19 -13.21 2.35
C SER A 62 4.63 -13.48 3.77
N CYS A 63 3.66 -13.58 4.66
CA CYS A 63 3.91 -13.86 6.06
C CYS A 63 2.76 -14.65 6.65
N THR A 64 3.01 -15.33 7.76
CA THR A 64 2.00 -16.14 8.44
C THR A 64 1.52 -15.41 9.68
N ARG A 65 0.21 -15.21 9.80
CA ARG A 65 -0.42 -14.79 11.05
C ARG A 65 -0.82 -16.00 11.85
N VAL A 66 -0.68 -15.87 13.17
CA VAL A 66 -1.08 -16.89 14.14
C VAL A 66 -2.03 -16.24 15.13
N PHE A 67 -3.17 -16.87 15.38
CA PHE A 67 -4.22 -16.37 16.24
C PHE A 67 -4.33 -17.21 17.50
N THR A 68 -4.45 -16.55 18.65
CA THR A 68 -4.74 -17.25 19.91
C THR A 68 -6.23 -17.54 20.06
N ASN A 69 -7.09 -16.66 19.53
CA ASN A 69 -8.54 -16.81 19.52
C ASN A 69 -9.10 -16.29 18.19
N LEU A 70 -9.28 -17.20 17.23
CA LEU A 70 -9.73 -16.85 15.88
C LEU A 70 -11.09 -16.16 15.88
N SER A 71 -12.05 -16.61 16.69
CA SER A 71 -13.40 -16.04 16.70
C SER A 71 -13.40 -14.57 17.13
N ARG A 72 -12.55 -14.20 18.09
CA ARG A 72 -12.35 -12.80 18.48
C ARG A 72 -11.57 -12.03 17.42
N SER A 73 -10.42 -12.56 16.98
CA SER A 73 -9.57 -11.91 15.99
C SER A 73 -10.30 -11.65 14.67
N CYS A 74 -11.21 -12.54 14.26
CA CYS A 74 -11.96 -12.43 13.01
C CYS A 74 -12.65 -11.07 12.85
N VAL A 75 -13.22 -10.51 13.92
CA VAL A 75 -13.99 -9.25 13.87
C VAL A 75 -13.24 -8.05 14.44
N THR A 76 -12.15 -8.27 15.18
CA THR A 76 -11.38 -7.19 15.82
C THR A 76 -10.03 -6.92 15.19
N ASP A 77 -9.45 -7.88 14.47
CA ASP A 77 -8.15 -7.72 13.82
C ASP A 77 -8.34 -6.93 12.52
N PRO A 78 -7.84 -5.67 12.45
CA PRO A 78 -8.06 -4.82 11.30
C PRO A 78 -7.52 -5.44 10.02
N ALA A 79 -6.47 -6.26 10.13
CA ALA A 79 -5.81 -6.75 8.95
C ALA A 79 -6.39 -8.10 8.46
N LEU A 80 -7.54 -8.52 9.01
CA LEU A 80 -8.46 -9.46 8.38
C LEU A 80 -9.63 -8.77 7.67
N ASP A 81 -9.84 -7.48 7.90
CA ASP A 81 -10.90 -6.68 7.29
C ASP A 81 -10.34 -5.86 6.11
N ALA A 82 -10.93 -6.05 4.92
CA ALA A 82 -10.57 -5.30 3.73
C ALA A 82 -10.75 -3.78 3.90
N ALA A 83 -11.74 -3.33 4.69
CA ALA A 83 -12.01 -1.91 4.91
C ALA A 83 -10.80 -1.18 5.52
N SER A 84 -10.02 -1.86 6.37
CA SER A 84 -8.84 -1.29 7.04
C SER A 84 -7.71 -0.89 6.09
N TYR A 85 -7.73 -1.37 4.83
CA TYR A 85 -6.70 -1.11 3.84
C TYR A 85 -7.01 0.09 2.92
N TYR A 86 -8.19 0.68 3.00
CA TYR A 86 -8.55 1.82 2.12
C TYR A 86 -9.43 2.88 2.77
N ARG A 87 -10.03 2.60 3.94
CA ARG A 87 -10.96 3.51 4.59
C ARG A 87 -10.22 4.46 5.54
N ASP A 88 -10.75 5.67 5.68
CA ASP A 88 -10.35 6.68 6.68
C ASP A 88 -8.95 7.30 6.52
N PHE A 89 -8.21 6.96 5.47
CA PHE A 89 -6.96 7.64 5.11
C PHE A 89 -6.81 7.81 3.59
N ALA A 90 -5.95 8.75 3.22
CA ALA A 90 -5.54 9.00 1.84
C ALA A 90 -4.01 8.93 1.71
N ILE A 91 -3.52 8.56 0.53
CA ILE A 91 -2.09 8.59 0.19
C ILE A 91 -1.70 10.02 -0.20
N LEU A 92 -0.51 10.46 0.18
CA LEU A 92 0.02 11.77 -0.23
C LEU A 92 0.85 11.67 -1.50
N LYS A 93 0.62 12.58 -2.46
CA LYS A 93 1.26 12.57 -3.78
C LYS A 93 2.74 12.97 -3.76
N VAL A 94 3.10 13.88 -2.86
CA VAL A 94 4.40 14.55 -2.77
C VAL A 94 4.75 14.83 -1.30
N PRO A 95 6.03 15.02 -0.94
CA PRO A 95 6.41 15.22 0.45
C PRO A 95 5.87 16.56 0.95
N VAL A 96 5.47 16.59 2.22
CA VAL A 96 4.81 17.76 2.82
C VAL A 96 5.80 18.56 3.65
N ASN A 97 5.88 19.86 3.36
CA ASN A 97 6.54 20.84 4.22
C ASN A 97 5.57 22.01 4.46
N GLY A 98 4.53 21.79 5.29
CA GLY A 98 3.49 22.78 5.54
C GLY A 98 2.08 22.17 5.66
N THR A 99 1.07 22.95 5.27
CA THR A 99 -0.34 22.54 5.31
C THR A 99 -0.68 21.55 4.20
N ILE A 100 -1.43 20.50 4.55
CA ILE A 100 -1.83 19.45 3.60
C ILE A 100 -3.10 19.92 2.88
N ALA A 101 -2.94 20.27 1.61
CA ALA A 101 -4.07 20.61 0.75
C ALA A 101 -4.79 19.34 0.24
N GLU A 102 -6.09 19.46 -0.05
CA GLU A 102 -6.87 18.33 -0.58
C GLU A 102 -6.33 17.80 -1.91
N SER A 103 -5.77 18.68 -2.74
CA SER A 103 -5.14 18.32 -4.03
C SER A 103 -3.92 17.40 -3.89
N MET A 104 -3.30 17.37 -2.71
CA MET A 104 -2.15 16.53 -2.36
C MET A 104 -2.55 15.12 -1.91
N LYS A 105 -3.85 14.88 -1.69
CA LYS A 105 -4.38 13.59 -1.24
C LYS A 105 -4.88 12.77 -2.42
N VAL A 106 -4.67 11.46 -2.34
CA VAL A 106 -5.19 10.45 -3.27
C VAL A 106 -5.97 9.43 -2.46
N LYS A 107 -7.28 9.36 -2.70
CA LYS A 107 -8.12 8.35 -2.09
C LYS A 107 -7.82 7.00 -2.71
N ILE A 108 -7.85 5.97 -1.87
CA ILE A 108 -7.65 4.59 -2.30
C ILE A 108 -8.99 4.05 -2.79
N ASN A 109 -9.06 3.60 -4.04
CA ASN A 109 -10.28 3.04 -4.61
C ASN A 109 -10.27 1.51 -4.52
N PRO A 110 -11.16 0.87 -3.75
CA PRO A 110 -11.24 -0.57 -3.69
C PRO A 110 -11.91 -1.15 -4.94
N VAL A 111 -11.27 -2.13 -5.57
CA VAL A 111 -11.84 -2.87 -6.71
C VAL A 111 -12.59 -4.07 -6.17
N GLY A 112 -13.92 -4.05 -6.23
CA GLY A 112 -14.76 -5.16 -5.78
C GLY A 112 -14.60 -5.45 -4.28
N ALA A 113 -14.78 -4.44 -3.43
CA ALA A 113 -14.60 -4.56 -1.98
C ALA A 113 -15.40 -5.76 -1.41
N PRO A 114 -14.75 -6.72 -0.74
CA PRO A 114 -15.44 -7.82 -0.09
C PRO A 114 -16.21 -7.32 1.15
N GLY A 115 -17.16 -8.12 1.62
CA GLY A 115 -17.85 -7.85 2.88
C GLY A 115 -16.93 -8.00 4.09
N ALA A 116 -17.31 -7.38 5.21
CA ALA A 116 -16.57 -7.48 6.47
C ALA A 116 -16.42 -8.95 6.93
N PRO A 117 -15.32 -9.28 7.65
CA PRO A 117 -15.12 -10.62 8.18
C PRO A 117 -16.17 -10.96 9.24
N TYR A 118 -16.62 -12.21 9.25
CA TYR A 118 -17.63 -12.68 10.19
C TYR A 118 -17.42 -14.14 10.56
N VAL A 119 -17.83 -14.50 11.77
CA VAL A 119 -17.75 -15.87 12.27
C VAL A 119 -19.06 -16.60 12.02
N LYS A 120 -18.99 -17.75 11.38
CA LYS A 120 -20.12 -18.68 11.23
C LYS A 120 -19.60 -20.10 11.38
N ASP A 121 -20.27 -20.93 12.17
CA ASP A 121 -19.92 -22.34 12.39
C ASP A 121 -18.44 -22.56 12.78
N ASN A 122 -17.91 -21.67 13.64
CA ASN A 122 -16.49 -21.66 14.07
C ASN A 122 -15.48 -21.44 12.93
N VAL A 123 -15.94 -20.92 11.78
CA VAL A 123 -15.13 -20.51 10.64
C VAL A 123 -15.17 -18.99 10.55
N CYS A 124 -14.00 -18.36 10.44
CA CYS A 124 -13.90 -16.94 10.09
C CYS A 124 -13.98 -16.82 8.58
N ASN A 125 -15.10 -16.29 8.09
CA ASN A 125 -15.36 -16.06 6.66
C ASN A 125 -14.98 -14.64 6.27
N ASN A 126 -14.71 -14.43 4.98
CA ASN A 126 -14.27 -13.15 4.41
C ASN A 126 -12.98 -12.60 5.04
N ALA A 127 -12.12 -13.46 5.58
CA ALA A 127 -10.83 -13.05 6.10
C ALA A 127 -9.88 -12.72 4.95
N VAL A 128 -9.30 -11.53 4.93
CA VAL A 128 -8.35 -11.11 3.88
C VAL A 128 -7.10 -12.00 3.88
N SER A 129 -6.89 -12.74 2.79
CA SER A 129 -5.69 -13.56 2.56
C SER A 129 -4.69 -12.90 1.62
N GLU A 130 -5.15 -12.02 0.73
CA GLU A 130 -4.29 -11.32 -0.20
C GLU A 130 -4.73 -9.87 -0.37
N VAL A 131 -3.75 -8.96 -0.40
CA VAL A 131 -3.95 -7.53 -0.67
C VAL A 131 -3.02 -7.09 -1.78
N ILE A 132 -3.57 -6.49 -2.83
CA ILE A 132 -2.83 -6.03 -4.00
C ILE A 132 -3.10 -4.55 -4.18
N TYR A 133 -2.10 -3.72 -3.92
CA TYR A 133 -2.15 -2.30 -4.24
C TYR A 133 -1.58 -2.06 -5.63
N GLU A 134 -2.33 -1.32 -6.43
CA GLU A 134 -1.86 -0.80 -7.73
C GLU A 134 -1.78 0.71 -7.63
N ILE A 135 -0.56 1.24 -7.73
CA ILE A 135 -0.26 2.66 -7.62
C ILE A 135 0.20 3.17 -8.98
N GLU A 136 -0.55 4.11 -9.52
CA GLU A 136 -0.18 4.83 -10.73
C GLU A 136 0.70 6.02 -10.36
N PHE A 137 1.87 6.08 -10.98
CA PHE A 137 2.81 7.18 -10.80
C PHE A 137 3.01 7.98 -12.07
N ASN A 138 3.07 9.30 -11.92
CA ASN A 138 3.44 10.25 -12.96
C ASN A 138 4.68 11.04 -12.51
N GLY A 139 5.73 11.07 -13.34
CA GLY A 139 7.00 11.71 -13.00
C GLY A 139 6.92 13.20 -12.67
N THR A 140 5.89 13.90 -13.13
CA THR A 140 5.69 15.34 -12.86
C THR A 140 4.71 15.57 -11.71
N HIS A 141 3.64 14.76 -11.64
CA HIS A 141 2.52 15.00 -10.74
C HIS A 141 2.48 14.09 -9.50
N GLY A 142 3.46 13.19 -9.36
CA GLY A 142 3.50 12.23 -8.26
C GLY A 142 2.53 11.07 -8.45
N ILE A 143 2.10 10.47 -7.34
CA ILE A 143 1.06 9.43 -7.33
C ILE A 143 -0.25 10.02 -7.87
N GLN A 144 -0.84 9.42 -8.90
CA GLN A 144 -2.07 9.89 -9.52
C GLN A 144 -3.30 9.15 -8.99
N SER A 145 -3.21 7.82 -8.99
CA SER A 145 -4.30 6.95 -8.60
C SER A 145 -3.77 5.78 -7.78
N VAL A 146 -4.61 5.30 -6.87
CA VAL A 146 -4.33 4.15 -6.03
C VAL A 146 -5.57 3.29 -6.02
N SER A 147 -5.42 2.04 -6.40
CA SER A 147 -6.47 1.05 -6.24
C SER A 147 -5.99 -0.11 -5.40
N VAL A 148 -6.93 -0.80 -4.78
CA VAL A 148 -6.62 -1.99 -3.97
C VAL A 148 -7.59 -3.11 -4.30
N GLN A 149 -7.04 -4.31 -4.45
CA GLN A 149 -7.79 -5.53 -4.71
C GLN A 149 -7.54 -6.53 -3.58
N PHE A 150 -8.52 -7.39 -3.34
CA PHE A 150 -8.48 -8.34 -2.22
C PHE A 150 -8.81 -9.75 -2.68
N LYS A 151 -8.15 -10.75 -2.09
CA LYS A 151 -8.70 -12.10 -2.00
C LYS A 151 -9.00 -12.43 -0.54
N VAL A 152 -10.11 -13.12 -0.34
CA VAL A 152 -10.58 -13.52 0.98
C VAL A 152 -10.71 -15.03 1.07
N THR A 153 -10.59 -15.56 2.28
CA THR A 153 -10.69 -17.00 2.56
C THR A 153 -11.46 -17.27 3.85
N GLY A 154 -11.84 -18.54 4.02
CA GLY A 154 -12.40 -19.07 5.26
C GLY A 154 -11.32 -19.72 6.11
N ILE A 155 -11.19 -19.32 7.37
CA ILE A 155 -10.23 -19.91 8.32
C ILE A 155 -10.99 -20.84 9.26
N SER A 156 -10.66 -22.13 9.25
CA SER A 156 -11.29 -23.15 10.10
C SER A 156 -10.26 -23.85 10.99
N GLY A 157 -10.68 -24.27 12.19
CA GLY A 157 -9.81 -24.70 13.29
C GLY A 157 -9.13 -26.08 13.19
N ASN A 158 -8.89 -26.64 12.01
CA ASN A 158 -8.22 -27.94 11.86
C ASN A 158 -6.70 -27.86 11.59
N SER A 159 -6.15 -26.70 11.23
CA SER A 159 -4.74 -26.56 10.79
C SER A 159 -3.97 -25.51 11.59
N GLY A 160 -4.20 -25.46 12.91
CA GLY A 160 -3.75 -24.33 13.74
C GLY A 160 -4.44 -23.04 13.31
N PHE A 161 -4.69 -22.13 14.24
CA PHE A 161 -5.33 -20.86 13.89
C PHE A 161 -4.31 -19.96 13.18
N SER A 162 -3.94 -20.28 11.95
CA SER A 162 -2.96 -19.51 11.18
C SER A 162 -3.46 -19.20 9.79
N LEU A 163 -3.03 -18.06 9.26
CA LEU A 163 -3.36 -17.59 7.92
C LEU A 163 -2.08 -17.09 7.27
N GLN A 164 -1.72 -17.67 6.13
CA GLN A 164 -0.71 -17.05 5.28
C GLN A 164 -1.36 -15.90 4.53
N GLN A 165 -0.79 -14.71 4.66
CA GLN A 165 -1.21 -13.54 3.93
C GLN A 165 -0.16 -13.15 2.90
N HIS A 166 -0.65 -12.71 1.75
CA HIS A 166 0.15 -12.21 0.65
C HIS A 166 -0.12 -10.72 0.45
N PHE A 167 0.93 -9.92 0.36
CA PHE A 167 0.84 -8.48 0.16
C PHE A 167 1.65 -8.10 -1.05
N THR A 168 1.02 -7.44 -2.01
CA THR A 168 1.68 -6.94 -3.20
C THR A 168 1.48 -5.44 -3.28
N LEU A 169 2.57 -4.73 -3.48
CA LEU A 169 2.57 -3.34 -3.93
C LEU A 169 3.12 -3.33 -5.34
N HIS A 170 2.34 -2.81 -6.28
CA HIS A 170 2.75 -2.66 -7.66
C HIS A 170 2.66 -1.20 -8.08
N PHE A 171 3.81 -0.62 -8.44
CA PHE A 171 3.89 0.67 -9.12
C PHE A 171 3.91 0.48 -10.63
N TRP A 172 3.16 1.31 -11.34
CA TRP A 172 3.25 1.43 -12.79
C TRP A 172 3.23 2.91 -13.19
N VAL A 173 3.83 3.19 -14.35
CA VAL A 173 3.99 4.56 -14.86
C VAL A 173 3.00 4.78 -16.00
N SER A 174 2.17 5.81 -15.86
CA SER A 174 1.39 6.32 -16.99
C SER A 174 2.30 7.14 -17.89
N VAL A 175 2.76 6.52 -18.98
CA VAL A 175 3.51 7.23 -20.02
C VAL A 175 2.56 8.15 -20.76
N PRO A 176 2.84 9.46 -20.92
CA PRO A 176 2.13 10.23 -21.93
C PRO A 176 2.49 9.64 -23.30
N VAL A 177 1.46 9.26 -24.07
CA VAL A 177 1.59 8.73 -25.43
C VAL A 177 2.08 9.85 -26.35
N PHE A 178 3.38 10.14 -26.30
CA PHE A 178 4.08 10.90 -27.32
C PHE A 178 5.06 9.95 -28.02
N PRO A 179 4.75 9.52 -29.26
CA PRO A 179 5.63 8.66 -30.03
C PRO A 179 6.87 9.48 -30.45
N GLY A 180 7.90 9.54 -29.60
CA GLY A 180 9.13 10.25 -29.94
C GLY A 180 10.14 10.51 -28.83
N LEU A 181 9.79 10.35 -27.55
CA LEU A 181 10.72 10.59 -26.43
C LEU A 181 10.83 9.39 -25.50
N ALA A 182 11.17 8.23 -26.08
CA ALA A 182 11.75 7.11 -25.35
C ALA A 182 13.20 7.44 -24.93
N LYS A 183 13.35 8.45 -24.09
CA LYS A 183 14.50 8.62 -23.18
C LYS A 183 13.90 8.91 -21.81
N PHE A 184 13.32 7.87 -21.22
CA PHE A 184 13.17 7.82 -19.77
C PHE A 184 14.58 7.85 -19.21
N VAL A 185 14.98 9.01 -18.72
CA VAL A 185 16.13 9.14 -17.83
C VAL A 185 15.71 8.45 -16.54
N PHE A 186 15.96 7.14 -16.49
CA PHE A 186 16.31 6.53 -15.22
C PHE A 186 17.58 7.24 -14.78
N CYS A 187 17.54 7.93 -13.64
CA CYS A 187 18.75 8.22 -12.91
C CYS A 187 19.37 6.85 -12.58
N ASN A 188 20.26 6.37 -13.45
CA ASN A 188 21.06 5.20 -13.18
C ASN A 188 21.94 5.50 -11.96
N PHE A 189 21.99 4.53 -11.05
CA PHE A 189 22.95 4.45 -9.94
C PHE A 189 24.39 4.60 -10.42
#